data_AF-A0A0A0DQE9-F1
#
_entry.id   AF-A0A0A0DQE9-F1
#
_cell.length_a   1.000
_cell.length_b   1.000
_cell.length_c   1.000
_cell.angle_alpha   90.00
_cell.angle_beta   90.00
_cell.angle_gamma   90.00
#
_symmetry.space_group_name_H-M   'P 1'
#
loop_
_entity.id
_entity.type
_entity.pdbx_description
1 polymer ?
#
loop_
_entity_poly.entity_id
_entity_poly.type
_entity_poly.pdbx_seq_one_letter_code
_entity_poly.pdbx_strand_id
1 'polypeptide(L)' 'MSDAIWIALALLLVLEGLMPAINPAGWRRMFEQLLRLSDQQVRAIGLISMVAGLIMLWLIQMGD' A
#
# COMPACT_ATOMS: atom_id res chain seq x y z
N MET A 1 13.44 18.92 -6.48
CA MET A 1 13.53 17.52 -5.99
C MET A 1 12.79 17.32 -4.67
N SER A 2 12.77 18.29 -3.76
CA SER A 2 11.95 18.30 -2.54
C SER A 2 10.44 18.19 -2.79
N ASP A 3 9.93 18.84 -3.83
CA ASP A 3 8.48 18.94 -4.06
C ASP A 3 7.85 17.61 -4.47
N ALA A 4 8.60 16.75 -5.17
CA ALA A 4 8.14 15.42 -5.55
C ALA A 4 7.86 14.54 -4.33
N ILE A 5 8.67 14.66 -3.26
CA ILE A 5 8.46 13.92 -2.01
C ILE A 5 7.17 14.39 -1.34
N TRP A 6 6.94 15.71 -1.28
CA TRP A 6 5.72 16.29 -0.71
C TRP A 6 4.47 15.92 -1.51
N ILE A 7 4.57 15.90 -2.85
CA ILE A 7 3.47 15.47 -3.73
C ILE A 7 3.17 13.99 -3.54
N ALA A 8 4.20 13.12 -3.51
CA ALA A 8 4.01 11.69 -3.27
C ALA A 8 3.39 11.42 -1.90
N LEU A 9 3.80 12.15 -0.86
CA LEU A 9 3.23 12.06 0.47
C LEU A 9 1.77 12.53 0.50
N ALA A 10 1.45 13.64 -0.17
CA ALA A 10 0.07 14.12 -0.28
C ALA A 10 -0.84 13.09 -0.97
N LEU A 11 -0.37 12.48 -2.06
CA LEU A 11 -1.09 11.42 -2.76
C LEU A 11 -1.27 10.17 -1.90
N LEU A 12 -0.24 9.77 -1.15
CA LEU A 12 -0.32 8.66 -0.19
C LEU A 12 -1.43 8.90 0.83
N LEU A 13 -1.46 10.08 1.44
CA LEU A 13 -2.48 10.44 2.44
C LEU A 13 -3.90 10.49 1.83
N VAL A 14 -4.04 11.04 0.63
CA VAL A 14 -5.33 11.05 -0.08
C VAL A 14 -5.81 9.63 -0.33
N LEU A 15 -4.95 8.74 -0.86
CA LEU A 15 -5.31 7.36 -1.14
C LEU A 15 -5.61 6.56 0.13
N GLU A 16 -4.84 6.78 1.20
CA GLU A 16 -5.05 6.13 2.49
C GLU A 16 -6.37 6.56 3.15
N GLY A 17 -6.75 7.83 3.01
CA GLY A 17 -8.03 8.36 3.49
C GLY A 17 -9.23 8.07 2.59
N LEU A 18 -9.01 7.77 1.30
CA LEU A 18 -10.07 7.59 0.31
C LEU A 18 -10.94 6.36 0.62
N MET A 19 -10.31 5.21 0.89
CA MET A 19 -11.04 3.97 1.23
C MET A 19 -11.94 4.11 2.48
N PRO A 20 -11.46 4.59 3.64
CA PRO A 20 -12.31 4.78 4.80
C PRO A 20 -13.37 5.85 4.61
N ALA A 21 -13.13 6.87 3.79
CA ALA A 21 -14.12 7.91 3.47
C ALA A 21 -15.25 7.41 2.56
N ILE A 22 -14.94 6.61 1.52
CA ILE A 22 -15.94 6.09 0.57
C ILE A 22 -16.76 4.95 1.18
N ASN A 23 -16.11 3.99 1.86
CA ASN A 23 -16.80 2.82 2.42
C ASN A 23 -16.22 2.41 3.79
N PRO A 24 -16.63 3.10 4.87
CA PRO A 24 -16.10 2.84 6.21
C PRO A 24 -16.48 1.45 6.73
N ALA A 25 -17.57 0.85 6.25
CA ALA A 25 -17.99 -0.50 6.66
C ALA A 25 -17.17 -1.59 5.96
N GLY A 26 -16.93 -1.45 4.65
CA GLY A 26 -16.07 -2.36 3.90
C GLY A 26 -14.62 -2.31 4.39
N TRP A 27 -14.11 -1.10 4.65
CA TRP A 27 -12.79 -0.90 5.23
C TRP A 27 -12.62 -1.61 6.58
N ARG A 28 -13.58 -1.43 7.51
CA ARG A 28 -13.56 -2.11 8.82
C ARG A 28 -13.55 -3.63 8.69
N ARG A 29 -14.40 -4.20 7.81
CA ARG A 29 -14.42 -5.66 7.59
C ARG A 29 -13.10 -6.18 7.04
N MET A 30 -12.48 -5.47 6.10
CA MET A 30 -11.16 -5.83 5.58
C MET A 30 -10.11 -5.80 6.70
N PHE A 31 -10.13 -4.76 7.53
CA PHE A 31 -9.23 -4.64 8.69
C PHE A 31 -9.43 -5.78 9.69
N GLU A 32 -10.67 -6.13 10.01
CA GLU A 32 -10.99 -7.27 10.87
C GLU A 32 -10.50 -8.60 10.29
N GLN A 33 -10.54 -8.76 8.97
CA GLN A 33 -9.96 -9.94 8.32
C GLN A 33 -8.44 -9.96 8.41
N LEU A 34 -7.78 -8.80 8.23
CA LEU A 34 -6.34 -8.66 8.41
C LEU A 34 -5.90 -8.97 9.85
N LEU A 35 -6.67 -8.52 10.84
CA LEU A 35 -6.43 -8.80 12.26
C LEU A 35 -6.57 -10.29 12.64
N ARG A 36 -7.27 -11.08 11.81
CA ARG A 36 -7.40 -12.53 12.00
C ARG A 36 -6.25 -13.32 11.38
N LEU A 37 -5.42 -12.69 10.55
CA LEU A 37 -4.25 -13.34 9.99
C LEU A 37 -3.19 -13.53 11.07
N SER A 38 -2.46 -14.63 10.99
CA SER A 38 -1.28 -14.83 11.84
C SER A 38 -0.17 -13.84 11.50
N ASP A 39 0.69 -13.53 12.47
CA ASP A 39 1.85 -12.64 12.26
C ASP A 39 2.72 -13.06 11.06
N GLN A 40 2.83 -14.37 10.82
CA GLN A 40 3.57 -14.91 9.67
C GLN A 40 2.91 -14.57 8.33
N GLN A 41 1.58 -14.64 8.25
CA GLN A 41 0.83 -14.29 7.05
C GLN A 41 0.88 -12.79 6.76
N VAL A 42 0.75 -11.95 7.78
CA VAL A 42 0.88 -10.48 7.62
C VAL A 42 2.28 -10.14 7.10
N ARG A 43 3.33 -10.75 7.68
CA ARG A 43 4.71 -10.58 7.20
C ARG A 43 4.88 -11.08 5.77
N ALA A 44 4.31 -12.24 5.42
CA ALA A 44 4.39 -12.77 4.06
C ALA A 44 3.73 -11.84 3.04
N ILE A 45 2.54 -11.31 3.34
CA ILE A 45 1.84 -10.35 2.47
C ILE A 45 2.69 -9.09 2.30
N GLY A 46 3.26 -8.56 3.37
CA GLY A 46 4.15 -7.39 3.31
C GLY A 46 5.44 -7.64 2.52
N LEU A 47 6.03 -8.84 2.65
CA LEU A 47 7.22 -9.22 1.86
C LEU A 47 6.88 -9.36 0.38
N ILE A 48 5.75 -10.01 0.06
CA ILE A 48 5.29 -10.17 -1.34
C ILE A 48 5.01 -8.81 -1.96
N SER A 49 4.34 -7.89 -1.25
CA SER A 49 4.05 -6.54 -1.77
C SER A 49 5.33 -5.74 -2.00
N MET A 50 6.31 -5.84 -1.09
CA MET A 50 7.61 -5.20 -1.24
C MET A 50 8.39 -5.75 -2.45
N VAL A 51 8.48 -7.07 -2.59
CA VAL A 51 9.16 -7.71 -3.73
C VAL A 51 8.48 -7.36 -5.05
N ALA A 52 7.14 -7.39 -5.09
CA ALA A 52 6.38 -6.98 -6.27
C ALA A 52 6.65 -5.52 -6.65
N GLY A 53 6.68 -4.61 -5.67
CA GLY A 53 7.04 -3.21 -5.89
C GLY A 53 8.46 -3.03 -6.42
N LEU A 54 9.42 -3.79 -5.89
CA LEU A 54 10.81 -3.76 -6.36
C LEU A 54 10.94 -4.26 -7.80
N ILE A 55 10.26 -5.34 -8.15
CA ILE A 55 10.21 -5.87 -9.52
C ILE A 55 9.59 -4.83 -10.45
N MET A 56 8.50 -4.18 -10.04
CA MET A 56 7.84 -3.15 -10.83
C MET A 56 8.74 -1.94 -11.07
N LEU A 57 9.44 -1.46 -10.04
CA LEU A 57 10.44 -0.39 -10.16
C LEU A 57 11.59 -0.80 -11.09
N TRP A 58 12.09 -2.03 -10.96
CA TRP A 58 13.15 -2.54 -11.82
C TRP A 58 12.71 -2.61 -13.29
N LEU A 59 11.49 -3.08 -13.56
CA LEU A 59 10.93 -3.12 -14.92
C LEU A 59 10.74 -1.72 -15.52
N ILE A 60 10.30 -0.75 -14.73
CA ILE A 60 10.14 0.64 -15.19
C ILE A 60 11.52 1.24 -15.53
N GLN A 61 12.51 1.06 -14.64
CA GLN A 61 13.87 1.60 -14.86
C GLN A 61 14.65 0.90 -15.97
N MET A 62 14.37 -0.38 -16.26
CA MET A 62 15.00 -1.13 -17.34
C MET A 62 14.52 -0.69 -18.74
N GLY A 63 13.39 0.01 -18.82
CA GLY A 63 12.79 0.49 -20.07
C GLY A 63 13.25 1.89 -20.52
N ASP A 64 13.98 2.61 -19.67
CA ASP A 64 14.63 3.90 -19.95
C ASP A 64 16.12 3.70 -20.33
#